data_AF-A0A6A5JUY2-F1
#
_entry.id   AF-A0A6A5JUY2-F1
#
_cell.length_a   1.000
_cell.length_b   1.000
_cell.length_c   1.000
_cell.angle_alpha   90.00
_cell.angle_beta   90.00
_cell.angle_gamma   90.00
#
_symmetry.space_group_name_H-M   'P 1'
#
loop_
_entity.id
_entity.type
_entity.pdbx_description
1 polymer ?
#
loop_
_entity_poly.entity_id
_entity_poly.type
_entity_poly.pdbx_seq_one_letter_code
_entity_poly.pdbx_strand_id
1 'polypeptide(L)'
;MYVSEGAREENGWNTKAIDVALAHGWDVNEHFDHIGSALVHLVSATETGPEYPDGDTPALKIAAHLLSNGAEVDEGTRTSNNPLELACMNGDRHMAALLLAHDASLEKAPKALLNAARNGNIDIMQQLLDRGADVNAHPYRDLETIPAHRQDQTPQQTNQLNITCCI
;
A
#
# COMPACT_ATOMS: atom_id res chain seq x y z
N MET A 1 18.64 -36.97 -22.57
CA MET A 1 18.90 -36.73 -21.13
C MET A 1 18.65 -35.25 -20.90
N TYR A 2 17.45 -34.92 -20.41
CA TYR A 2 17.11 -33.57 -19.99
C TYR A 2 17.91 -33.29 -18.71
N VAL A 3 18.92 -32.44 -18.81
CA VAL A 3 19.50 -31.80 -17.64
C VAL A 3 18.50 -30.69 -17.30
N SER A 4 17.71 -30.90 -16.25
CA SER A 4 16.82 -29.90 -15.68
C SER A 4 17.69 -28.83 -15.00
N GLU A 5 18.29 -27.96 -15.82
CA GLU A 5 18.96 -26.76 -15.33
C GLU A 5 17.91 -25.77 -14.84
N GLY A 6 18.23 -25.22 -13.66
CA GLY A 6 17.42 -24.36 -12.81
C GLY A 6 16.46 -23.44 -13.54
N ALA A 7 15.21 -23.50 -13.10
CA ALA A 7 14.26 -22.42 -13.26
C ALA A 7 14.96 -21.09 -12.94
N ARG A 8 14.82 -20.15 -13.86
CA ARG A 8 15.54 -18.89 -13.92
C ARG A 8 15.21 -18.06 -12.67
N GLU A 9 16.13 -18.02 -11.70
CA GLU A 9 16.12 -17.10 -10.55
C GLU A 9 16.61 -15.71 -11.00
N GLU A 10 15.90 -15.10 -11.95
CA GLU A 10 16.22 -13.75 -12.45
C GLU A 10 15.78 -12.72 -11.41
N ASN A 11 16.57 -12.56 -10.34
CA ASN A 11 16.72 -11.36 -9.48
C ASN A 11 17.56 -11.61 -8.20
N GLY A 12 17.97 -12.86 -7.91
CA GLY A 12 18.90 -13.18 -6.80
C GLY A 12 18.29 -13.23 -5.39
N TRP A 13 16.99 -12.93 -5.24
CA TRP A 13 16.29 -13.06 -3.96
C TRP A 13 15.82 -14.50 -3.78
N ASN A 14 16.26 -15.16 -2.71
CA ASN A 14 15.88 -16.51 -2.33
C ASN A 14 15.74 -16.58 -0.80
N THR A 15 14.76 -17.33 -0.28
CA THR A 15 14.55 -17.47 1.17
C THR A 15 15.80 -17.98 1.88
N LYS A 16 16.56 -18.88 1.26
CA LYS A 16 17.85 -19.35 1.80
C LYS A 16 18.90 -18.25 1.89
N ALA A 17 18.94 -17.34 0.92
CA ALA A 17 19.88 -16.23 0.94
C ALA A 17 19.54 -15.25 2.07
N ILE A 18 18.25 -15.02 2.31
CA ILE A 18 17.75 -14.23 3.44
C ILE A 18 18.12 -14.89 4.77
N ASP A 19 17.91 -16.21 4.90
CA ASP A 19 18.29 -16.94 6.12
C ASP A 19 19.78 -16.81 6.43
N VAL A 20 20.63 -16.90 5.40
CA VAL A 20 22.08 -16.71 5.55
C VAL A 20 22.39 -15.26 5.95
N ALA A 21 21.78 -14.26 5.32
CA ALA A 21 21.98 -12.85 5.67
C ALA A 21 21.58 -12.55 7.13
N LEU A 22 20.40 -13.02 7.56
CA LEU A 22 19.92 -12.89 8.93
C LEU A 22 20.86 -13.57 9.93
N ALA A 23 21.37 -14.76 9.59
CA ALA A 23 22.35 -15.47 10.42
C ALA A 23 23.68 -14.70 10.58
N HIS A 24 24.01 -13.83 9.62
CA HIS A 24 25.18 -12.95 9.66
C HIS A 24 24.89 -11.57 10.28
N GLY A 25 23.71 -11.37 10.87
CA GLY A 25 23.34 -10.13 11.56
C GLY A 25 22.83 -9.02 10.64
N TRP A 26 22.36 -9.36 9.44
CA TRP A 26 21.61 -8.43 8.59
C TRP A 26 20.31 -8.02 9.27
N ASP A 27 20.01 -6.72 9.24
CA ASP A 27 18.73 -6.19 9.72
C ASP A 27 17.70 -6.24 8.59
N VAL A 28 16.59 -6.95 8.80
CA VAL A 28 15.53 -7.12 7.80
C VAL A 28 14.87 -5.80 7.41
N ASN A 29 14.93 -4.80 8.30
CA ASN A 29 14.38 -3.46 8.12
C ASN A 29 15.48 -2.45 7.73
N GLU A 30 16.65 -2.93 7.28
CA GLU A 30 17.69 -2.02 6.80
C GLU A 30 17.15 -1.16 5.66
N HIS A 31 17.20 0.16 5.86
CA HIS A 31 16.69 1.12 4.91
C HIS A 31 17.77 1.49 3.89
N PHE A 32 17.52 1.20 2.62
CA PHE A 32 18.42 1.60 1.54
C PHE A 32 18.01 3.00 1.05
N ASP A 33 18.93 3.98 1.08
CA ASP A 33 18.73 5.45 0.87
C ASP A 33 17.86 5.90 -0.33
N HIS A 34 17.55 5.00 -1.26
CA HIS A 34 16.75 5.24 -2.46
C HIS A 34 15.70 4.16 -2.77
N ILE A 35 15.76 3.02 -2.09
CA ILE A 35 14.95 1.82 -2.39
C ILE A 35 13.90 1.56 -1.29
N GLY A 36 14.13 2.04 -0.07
CA GLY A 36 13.32 1.69 1.10
C GLY A 36 13.78 0.38 1.74
N SER A 37 12.90 -0.27 2.50
CA SER A 37 13.19 -1.58 3.09
C SER A 37 13.20 -2.68 2.03
N ALA A 38 13.77 -3.83 2.39
CA ALA A 38 13.82 -4.99 1.52
C ALA A 38 12.41 -5.43 1.05
N LEU A 39 11.42 -5.33 1.93
CA LEU A 39 10.03 -5.63 1.62
C LEU A 39 9.45 -4.70 0.55
N VAL A 40 9.69 -3.39 0.68
CA VAL A 40 9.18 -2.38 -0.26
C VAL A 40 9.77 -2.56 -1.65
N HIS A 41 11.08 -2.84 -1.73
CA HIS A 41 11.74 -3.09 -3.00
C HIS A 41 11.14 -4.28 -3.75
N LEU A 42 10.93 -5.37 -3.01
CA LEU A 42 10.37 -6.60 -3.55
C LEU A 42 8.98 -6.35 -4.14
N VAL A 43 8.10 -5.66 -3.41
CA VAL A 43 6.74 -5.33 -3.88
C VAL A 43 6.78 -4.35 -5.06
N SER A 44 7.73 -3.42 -5.09
CA SER A 44 7.89 -2.50 -6.23
C SER A 44 8.33 -3.21 -7.51
N ALA A 45 9.12 -4.28 -7.40
CA ALA A 45 9.65 -5.03 -8.54
C ALA A 45 8.68 -6.09 -9.08
N THR A 46 7.60 -6.38 -8.34
CA THR A 46 6.59 -7.34 -8.79
C THR A 46 5.58 -6.69 -9.71
N GLU A 47 5.70 -6.96 -11.00
CA GLU A 47 4.59 -6.85 -11.94
C GLU A 47 3.89 -8.21 -11.96
N THR A 48 2.73 -8.34 -11.32
CA THR A 48 1.88 -9.52 -11.53
C THR A 48 1.27 -9.42 -12.92
N GLY A 49 2.02 -9.87 -13.93
CA GLY A 49 1.50 -10.08 -15.27
C GLY A 49 0.43 -11.19 -15.30
N PRO A 50 -0.30 -11.34 -16.41
CA PRO A 50 -1.34 -12.37 -16.60
C PRO A 50 -0.81 -13.82 -16.53
N GLU A 51 0.49 -13.99 -16.35
CA GLU A 51 1.22 -15.25 -16.29
C GLU A 51 1.04 -16.02 -14.97
N TYR A 52 0.65 -15.36 -13.86
CA TYR A 52 0.46 -16.00 -12.56
C TYR A 52 -0.95 -15.74 -11.98
N PRO A 53 -1.99 -16.41 -12.50
CA PRO A 53 -3.38 -16.19 -12.08
C PRO A 53 -3.66 -16.61 -10.63
N ASP A 54 -2.90 -17.58 -10.11
CA ASP A 54 -3.06 -18.16 -8.77
C ASP A 54 -2.23 -17.43 -7.70
N GLY A 55 -1.40 -16.45 -8.08
CA GLY A 55 -0.64 -15.64 -7.14
C GLY A 55 0.60 -16.31 -6.51
N ASP A 56 0.92 -17.55 -6.90
CA ASP A 56 2.11 -18.28 -6.44
C ASP A 56 3.41 -17.74 -7.07
N THR A 57 3.69 -16.45 -6.87
CA THR A 57 4.92 -15.83 -7.33
C THR A 57 6.06 -16.08 -6.34
N PRO A 58 7.31 -16.19 -6.81
CA PRO A 58 8.48 -16.25 -5.93
C PRO A 58 8.52 -15.06 -4.96
N ALA A 59 8.08 -13.90 -5.42
CA ALA A 59 8.04 -12.70 -4.60
C ALA A 59 7.03 -12.80 -3.44
N LEU A 60 5.87 -13.43 -3.62
CA LEU A 60 4.93 -13.66 -2.52
C LEU A 60 5.56 -14.53 -1.43
N LYS A 61 6.28 -15.59 -1.83
CA LYS A 61 7.01 -16.47 -0.89
C LYS A 61 8.10 -15.74 -0.13
N ILE A 62 8.85 -14.87 -0.83
CA ILE A 62 9.92 -14.07 -0.23
C ILE A 62 9.33 -13.01 0.71
N ALA A 63 8.24 -12.33 0.32
CA ALA A 63 7.55 -11.35 1.17
C ALA A 63 7.02 -11.99 2.45
N ALA A 64 6.38 -13.17 2.34
CA ALA A 64 5.94 -13.95 3.49
C ALA A 64 7.11 -14.29 4.44
N HIS A 65 8.25 -14.66 3.86
CA HIS A 65 9.45 -15.02 4.61
C HIS A 65 10.05 -13.80 5.33
N LEU A 66 10.10 -12.64 4.67
CA LEU A 66 10.57 -11.39 5.28
C LEU A 66 9.66 -10.96 6.44
N LEU A 67 8.34 -10.97 6.25
CA LEU A 67 7.37 -10.62 7.29
C LEU A 67 7.45 -11.59 8.48
N SER A 68 7.65 -12.88 8.21
CA SER A 68 7.84 -13.89 9.27
C SER A 68 9.12 -13.68 10.08
N ASN A 69 10.12 -13.00 9.50
CA ASN A 69 11.38 -12.65 10.15
C ASN A 69 11.38 -11.24 10.75
N GLY A 70 10.22 -10.57 10.84
CA GLY A 70 10.07 -9.27 11.50
C GLY A 70 10.23 -8.06 10.58
N ALA A 71 10.05 -8.23 9.27
CA ALA A 71 9.98 -7.09 8.35
C ALA A 71 8.79 -6.18 8.71
N GLU A 72 9.02 -4.87 8.72
CA GLU A 72 7.99 -3.87 8.98
C GLU A 72 7.04 -3.77 7.78
N VAL A 73 5.80 -4.19 7.98
CA VAL A 73 4.74 -4.23 6.95
C VAL A 73 4.34 -2.85 6.42
N ASP A 74 4.53 -1.81 7.25
CA ASP A 74 4.09 -0.44 6.96
C ASP A 74 5.24 0.49 6.55
N GLU A 75 6.49 0.03 6.62
CA GLU A 75 7.64 0.89 6.38
C GLU A 75 7.64 1.33 4.92
N GLY A 76 7.50 2.64 4.68
CA GLY A 76 7.41 3.21 3.33
C GLY A 76 8.75 3.71 2.80
N THR A 77 8.83 3.90 1.48
CA THR A 77 9.95 4.62 0.88
C THR A 77 9.93 6.10 1.24
N ARG A 78 11.03 6.80 0.94
CA ARG A 78 11.13 8.26 0.99
C ARG A 78 10.09 8.99 0.11
N THR A 79 9.44 8.31 -0.84
CA THR A 79 8.32 8.84 -1.63
C THR A 79 6.95 8.58 -0.99
N SER A 80 6.91 8.21 0.29
CA SER A 80 5.71 7.90 1.10
C SER A 80 4.91 6.68 0.64
N ASN A 81 5.44 5.85 -0.26
CA ASN A 81 4.71 4.67 -0.72
C ASN A 81 5.07 3.51 0.21
N ASN A 82 4.08 3.01 0.93
CA ASN A 82 4.21 1.80 1.74
C ASN A 82 3.98 0.54 0.88
N PRO A 83 4.32 -0.66 1.40
CA PRO A 83 4.14 -1.92 0.68
C PRO A 83 2.71 -2.14 0.19
N LEU A 84 1.70 -1.76 1.01
CA LEU A 84 0.29 -1.96 0.67
C LEU A 84 -0.17 -1.06 -0.49
N GLU A 85 0.25 0.20 -0.50
CA GLU A 85 -0.03 1.16 -1.57
C GLU A 85 0.59 0.71 -2.90
N LEU A 86 1.82 0.16 -2.85
CA LEU A 86 2.49 -0.40 -4.03
C LEU A 86 1.77 -1.66 -4.53
N ALA A 87 1.39 -2.58 -3.65
CA ALA A 87 0.62 -3.76 -4.04
C ALA A 87 -0.71 -3.37 -4.71
N CYS A 88 -1.42 -2.38 -4.16
CA CYS A 88 -2.65 -1.86 -4.77
C CYS A 88 -2.40 -1.14 -6.10
N MET A 89 -1.27 -0.44 -6.23
CA MET A 89 -0.87 0.26 -7.46
C MET A 89 -0.46 -0.69 -8.59
N ASN A 90 0.13 -1.84 -8.24
CA ASN A 90 0.45 -2.91 -9.20
C ASN A 90 -0.77 -3.79 -9.47
N GLY A 91 -1.79 -3.70 -8.62
CA GLY A 91 -2.99 -4.51 -8.71
C GLY A 91 -2.80 -5.95 -8.25
N ASP A 92 -1.76 -6.23 -7.48
CA ASP A 92 -1.47 -7.55 -6.94
C ASP A 92 -2.36 -7.83 -5.73
N ARG A 93 -3.47 -8.52 -5.99
CA ARG A 93 -4.44 -8.90 -4.95
C ARG A 93 -3.85 -9.85 -3.91
N HIS A 94 -2.88 -10.70 -4.30
CA HIS A 94 -2.32 -11.70 -3.39
C HIS A 94 -1.30 -11.05 -2.46
N MET A 95 -0.47 -10.15 -2.98
CA MET A 95 0.45 -9.37 -2.15
C MET A 95 -0.32 -8.45 -1.20
N ALA A 96 -1.37 -7.77 -1.67
CA ALA A 96 -2.23 -6.95 -0.82
C ALA A 96 -2.88 -7.79 0.31
N ALA A 97 -3.43 -8.97 -0.02
CA ALA A 97 -4.02 -9.86 0.97
C ALA A 97 -2.99 -10.35 2.01
N LEU A 98 -1.77 -10.66 1.57
CA LEU A 98 -0.68 -11.08 2.45
C LEU A 98 -0.25 -9.96 3.41
N LEU A 99 -0.07 -8.74 2.91
CA LEU A 99 0.25 -7.57 3.75
C LEU A 99 -0.88 -7.31 4.77
N LEU A 100 -2.14 -7.37 4.33
CA LEU A 100 -3.31 -7.22 5.21
C LEU A 100 -3.49 -8.38 6.21
N ALA A 101 -2.89 -9.55 5.96
CA ALA A 101 -2.86 -10.66 6.91
C ALA A 101 -1.76 -10.48 7.98
N HIS A 102 -0.76 -9.65 7.71
CA HIS A 102 0.30 -9.25 8.63
C HIS A 102 0.04 -7.87 9.27
N ASP A 103 -1.23 -7.50 9.44
CA ASP A 103 -1.69 -6.27 10.12
C ASP A 103 -1.20 -4.96 9.49
N ALA A 104 -1.09 -4.90 8.16
CA ALA A 104 -0.83 -3.63 7.45
C ALA A 104 -1.84 -2.54 7.83
N SER A 105 -1.34 -1.36 8.21
CA SER A 105 -2.14 -0.24 8.65
C SER A 105 -2.77 0.51 7.46
N LEU A 106 -4.09 0.55 7.45
CA LEU A 106 -4.85 1.33 6.47
C LEU A 106 -4.66 2.84 6.64
N GLU A 107 -4.41 3.32 7.86
CA GLU A 107 -4.16 4.74 8.14
C GLU A 107 -2.85 5.21 7.52
N LYS A 108 -1.81 4.36 7.56
CA LYS A 108 -0.52 4.64 6.91
C LYS A 108 -0.57 4.45 5.40
N ALA A 109 -1.65 3.88 4.86
CA ALA A 109 -1.87 3.57 3.46
C ALA A 109 -3.04 4.33 2.83
N PRO A 110 -3.12 5.67 2.97
CA PRO A 110 -4.29 6.44 2.53
C PRO A 110 -4.53 6.36 1.02
N LYS A 111 -3.51 6.05 0.20
CA LYS A 111 -3.67 5.89 -1.25
C LYS A 111 -4.04 4.47 -1.68
N ALA A 112 -4.03 3.48 -0.77
CA ALA A 112 -4.25 2.08 -1.13
C ALA A 112 -5.60 1.88 -1.83
N LEU A 113 -6.67 2.43 -1.26
CA LEU A 113 -8.02 2.35 -1.84
C LEU A 113 -8.11 3.07 -3.19
N LEU A 114 -7.51 4.26 -3.30
CA LEU A 114 -7.46 5.02 -4.55
C LEU A 114 -6.72 4.26 -5.65
N ASN A 115 -5.57 3.66 -5.33
CA ASN A 115 -4.77 2.88 -6.27
C ASN A 115 -5.50 1.61 -6.72
N ALA A 116 -6.14 0.89 -5.78
CA ALA A 116 -6.97 -0.26 -6.11
C ALA A 116 -8.14 0.12 -7.03
N ALA A 117 -8.80 1.25 -6.77
CA ALA A 117 -9.88 1.78 -7.61
C ALA A 117 -9.39 2.20 -9.00
N ARG A 118 -8.21 2.82 -9.11
CA ARG A 118 -7.60 3.19 -10.40
C ARG A 118 -7.31 1.98 -11.28
N ASN A 119 -6.93 0.85 -10.68
CA ASN A 119 -6.74 -0.40 -11.38
C ASN A 119 -8.03 -1.19 -11.63
N GLY A 120 -9.16 -0.76 -11.05
CA GLY A 120 -10.44 -1.46 -11.17
C GLY A 120 -10.50 -2.78 -10.39
N ASN A 121 -9.62 -2.97 -9.40
CA ASN A 121 -9.52 -4.21 -8.63
C ASN A 121 -10.54 -4.24 -7.49
N ILE A 122 -11.77 -4.62 -7.82
CA ILE A 122 -12.91 -4.68 -6.89
C ILE A 122 -12.60 -5.59 -5.70
N ASP A 123 -11.91 -6.71 -5.91
CA ASP A 123 -11.58 -7.66 -4.83
C ASP A 123 -10.69 -7.04 -3.75
N ILE A 124 -9.69 -6.23 -4.15
CA ILE A 124 -8.81 -5.53 -3.21
C ILE A 124 -9.59 -4.42 -2.50
N MET A 125 -10.41 -3.68 -3.25
CA MET A 125 -11.27 -2.64 -2.65
C MET A 125 -12.19 -3.22 -1.59
N GLN A 126 -12.85 -4.34 -1.86
CA GLN A 126 -13.74 -4.99 -0.89
C GLN A 126 -12.96 -5.39 0.37
N GLN A 127 -11.79 -6.00 0.22
CA GLN A 127 -10.96 -6.38 1.37
C GLN A 127 -10.48 -5.18 2.22
N LEU A 128 -10.17 -4.06 1.57
CA LEU A 128 -9.80 -2.82 2.27
C LEU A 128 -11.00 -2.23 3.01
N LEU A 129 -12.18 -2.20 2.38
CA LEU A 129 -13.41 -1.68 2.96
C LEU A 129 -13.92 -2.54 4.12
N ASP A 130 -13.85 -3.87 4.00
CA ASP A 130 -14.24 -4.81 5.05
C ASP A 130 -13.37 -4.65 6.30
N ARG A 131 -12.12 -4.19 6.14
CA ARG A 131 -11.20 -3.84 7.23
C ARG A 131 -11.34 -2.39 7.71
N GLY A 132 -12.30 -1.63 7.19
CA GLY A 132 -12.61 -0.28 7.66
C GLY A 132 -11.80 0.83 7.00
N ALA A 133 -11.26 0.64 5.80
CA ALA A 133 -10.59 1.71 5.06
C ALA A 133 -11.53 2.91 4.86
N ASP A 134 -11.04 4.12 5.13
CA ASP A 134 -11.81 5.34 4.89
C ASP A 134 -11.95 5.56 3.37
N VAL A 135 -13.19 5.48 2.89
CA VAL A 135 -13.55 5.77 1.50
C VAL A 135 -13.18 7.19 1.10
N ASN A 136 -13.19 8.10 2.07
CA ASN A 136 -12.84 9.50 1.91
C ASN A 136 -11.40 9.80 2.36
N ALA A 137 -10.54 8.79 2.45
CA ALA A 137 -9.13 9.00 2.73
C ALA A 137 -8.55 9.96 1.68
N HIS A 138 -8.20 11.16 2.11
CA HIS A 138 -7.50 12.12 1.28
C HIS A 138 -6.02 11.97 1.59
N PRO A 139 -5.18 11.51 0.65
CA PRO A 139 -3.76 11.27 0.91
C PRO A 139 -2.94 12.52 1.19
N TYR A 140 -3.58 13.70 1.15
CA TYR A 140 -3.00 15.00 1.44
C TYR A 140 -3.67 15.70 2.63
N ARG A 141 -4.62 15.06 3.33
CA ARG A 141 -5.42 15.73 4.37
C ARG A 141 -4.57 16.27 5.53
N ASP A 142 -3.45 15.62 5.80
CA ASP A 142 -2.53 16.00 6.88
C ASP A 142 -1.70 17.25 6.54
N LEU A 143 -1.62 17.62 5.25
CA LEU A 143 -0.97 18.86 4.81
C LEU A 143 -1.93 20.06 4.83
N GLU A 144 -3.23 19.83 5.05
CA GLU A 144 -4.30 20.84 5.04
C GLU A 144 -4.87 21.18 6.42
N THR A 145 -4.18 20.90 7.52
CA THR A 145 -4.48 21.60 8.79
C THR A 145 -4.01 23.05 8.74
N ILE A 146 -4.55 23.82 7.78
CA ILE A 146 -4.84 25.23 8.02
C ILE A 146 -5.97 25.21 9.06
N PRO A 147 -5.85 25.91 10.20
CA PRO A 147 -6.87 25.82 11.26
C PRO A 147 -8.24 26.17 10.67
N ALA A 148 -9.18 25.24 10.78
CA ALA A 148 -10.54 25.42 10.31
C ALA A 148 -11.15 26.64 11.02
N HIS A 149 -11.20 27.78 10.34
CA HIS A 149 -12.12 28.84 10.72
C HIS A 149 -13.54 28.33 10.49
N ARG A 150 -14.19 28.04 11.61
CA ARG A 150 -15.64 27.90 11.78
C ARG A 150 -16.40 28.88 10.88
N GLN A 151 -17.16 28.36 9.93
CA GLN A 151 -18.38 28.97 9.42
C GLN A 151 -19.41 27.85 9.36
N ASP A 152 -19.99 27.52 10.51
CA ASP A 152 -21.32 27.95 10.92
C ASP A 152 -22.38 27.80 9.81
N GLN A 153 -23.33 26.95 10.15
CA GLN A 153 -24.55 26.66 9.43
C GLN A 153 -25.33 27.95 9.16
N THR A 154 -25.86 28.12 7.94
CA THR A 154 -27.14 28.81 7.77
C THR A 154 -28.03 28.05 6.79
N PRO A 155 -29.24 27.61 7.20
CA PRO A 155 -30.19 26.92 6.33
C PRO A 155 -30.81 27.85 5.28
N GLN A 156 -31.30 27.21 4.21
CA GLN A 156 -31.98 27.81 3.07
C GLN A 156 -33.24 28.63 3.43
N GLN A 157 -33.44 29.70 2.65
CA GLN A 157 -34.72 30.35 2.27
C GLN A 157 -35.56 31.05 3.36
N THR A 158 -35.75 32.37 3.23
CA THR A 158 -37.05 32.97 2.83
C THR A 158 -36.91 34.47 2.57
N ASN A 159 -37.05 34.81 1.29
CA ASN A 159 -37.86 35.92 0.77
C ASN A 159 -38.62 36.76 1.82
N GLN A 160 -38.23 38.01 2.07
CA GLN A 160 -39.17 39.10 2.29
C GLN A 160 -38.51 40.47 2.04
N LEU A 161 -39.10 41.16 1.08
CA LEU A 161 -38.94 42.58 0.77
C LEU A 161 -39.03 43.44 2.03
N ASN A 162 -38.10 44.37 2.23
CA ASN A 162 -38.49 45.67 2.75
C ASN A 162 -37.58 46.79 2.25
N ILE A 163 -38.07 47.44 1.20
CA ILE A 163 -37.67 48.75 0.75
C ILE A 163 -38.21 49.72 1.79
N THR A 164 -37.38 50.48 2.50
CA THR A 164 -37.85 51.72 3.15
C THR A 164 -36.76 52.78 3.11
N CYS A 165 -37.20 53.90 2.57
CA CYS A 165 -36.55 55.18 2.34
C CYS A 165 -36.13 55.86 3.67
N CYS A 166 -35.02 56.58 3.67
CA CYS A 166 -34.72 57.73 4.54
C CYS A 166 -34.03 58.73 3.59
N ILE A 167 -34.72 59.76 3.09
CA ILE A 167 -34.92 61.09 3.70
C ILE A 167 -33.62 61.65 4.28
#